data_AF-A0A6P2BKE5-F1
#
_entry.id   AF-A0A6P2BKE5-F1
#
_cell.length_a   1.000
_cell.length_b   1.000
_cell.length_c   1.000
_cell.angle_alpha   90.00
_cell.angle_beta   90.00
_cell.angle_gamma   90.00
#
_symmetry.space_group_name_H-M   'P 1'
#
loop_
_entity.id
_entity.type
_entity.pdbx_description
1 polymer ?
#
loop_
_entity_poly.entity_id
_entity_poly.type
_entity_poly.pdbx_seq_one_letter_code
_entity_poly.pdbx_strand_id
1 'polypeptide(L)'
;MRQLGLRVALAALCLALVACSSSAQAEDPAFEAFIDRYLEEVRGVGATQAPSEMSAESFNRQLETKRRFLSELGEFNRSALSFDQDIDYRFLESILRADIHWEENVQRWRQDPETYMPTRSTIYTLTSDIRAPAERARDLIADLEILQVRLANGKQNVDEYIDRWVARTLENLDGFVLSLSTNLPEFAARLSQPLRGELEDENARALAALRDYRQFLTDELPTRPAGDWRVGEDVFNAQHELRYMFSEDDIHLRRIARGAPSFSRVPNYHDWGWKQFNIVRQHLEVKARQIDPTRTWLEIIHREKDDHFFNEQLVYEHHKILRRTRDWVIDNDLVTIPWDDDDHIMVAGDPSLWAAQWWGFAGTVPAGSPSRKSGWTVIPVNPDWPDYIAEGNLREKDPSFAYVIAPHEGYPGHHLQRLYANENPRRLRVYESSYSNQAWCYYIEWELTPDPQYGWFPEDKQDVYELEYLRAKLWRFGRVIIDSGLHTGRMSYDDAINLETNVIGFVPRGAQINIDGITAGGSRTSAPTLGYFEFMLLREDYFQKMRELDQRGELKDFHDRIYRIGWLPVSLIREALFHELEQEFGA
;
A
#
# COMPACT_ATOMS: atom_id res chain seq x y z
N MET A 1 68.66 -2.02 -47.99
CA MET A 1 69.62 -0.96 -47.59
C MET A 1 69.00 -0.21 -46.41
N ARG A 2 69.72 0.03 -45.30
CA ARG A 2 70.31 1.33 -44.92
C ARG A 2 69.51 2.58 -45.34
N GLN A 3 69.36 3.64 -44.54
CA GLN A 3 69.31 3.88 -43.07
C GLN A 3 69.06 5.40 -42.85
N LEU A 4 68.70 5.81 -41.63
CA LEU A 4 68.58 7.21 -41.13
C LEU A 4 67.42 8.07 -41.72
N GLY A 5 66.81 8.99 -40.94
CA GLY A 5 66.94 9.15 -39.48
C GLY A 5 66.48 10.50 -38.89
N LEU A 6 66.27 10.50 -37.56
CA LEU A 6 65.86 11.62 -36.66
C LEU A 6 64.41 12.14 -36.88
N ARG A 7 63.62 12.55 -35.87
CA ARG A 7 63.72 12.62 -34.38
C ARG A 7 62.42 12.01 -33.75
N VAL A 8 62.21 11.65 -32.47
CA VAL A 8 62.77 12.00 -31.13
C VAL A 8 62.24 13.35 -30.60
N ALA A 9 61.58 13.48 -29.43
CA ALA A 9 61.17 12.52 -28.38
C ALA A 9 60.01 13.08 -27.50
N LEU A 10 59.49 12.24 -26.59
CA LEU A 10 58.79 12.51 -25.32
C LEU A 10 57.69 13.61 -25.25
N ALA A 11 56.49 13.17 -24.86
CA ALA A 11 55.84 13.63 -23.63
C ALA A 11 54.91 12.52 -23.10
N ALA A 12 55.09 12.09 -21.85
CA ALA A 12 54.12 11.24 -21.16
C ALA A 12 53.28 12.14 -20.25
N LEU A 13 51.96 12.17 -20.46
CA LEU A 13 51.05 12.94 -19.62
C LEU A 13 50.40 11.99 -18.60
N CYS A 14 50.84 12.07 -17.35
CA CYS A 14 50.13 11.44 -16.25
C CYS A 14 48.85 12.23 -15.98
N LEU A 15 47.69 11.72 -16.39
CA LEU A 15 46.44 12.11 -15.74
C LEU A 15 46.46 11.52 -14.33
N ALA A 16 46.88 12.32 -13.37
CA ALA A 16 46.50 12.10 -11.99
C ALA A 16 45.00 12.38 -11.88
N LEU A 17 44.18 11.32 -11.84
CA LEU A 17 42.81 11.42 -11.37
C LEU A 17 42.86 11.91 -9.93
N VAL A 18 42.53 13.19 -9.71
CA VAL A 18 42.23 13.69 -8.38
C VAL A 18 40.87 13.12 -8.02
N ALA A 19 40.88 11.95 -7.38
CA ALA A 19 39.71 11.42 -6.73
C ALA A 19 39.36 12.38 -5.58
N CYS A 20 38.43 13.29 -5.81
CA CYS A 20 37.69 13.98 -4.77
C CYS A 20 36.78 12.96 -4.07
N SER A 21 37.37 12.01 -3.36
CA SER A 21 36.63 11.13 -2.46
C SER A 21 36.07 11.99 -1.33
N SER A 22 34.82 12.42 -1.47
CA SER A 22 33.95 12.62 -0.33
C SER A 22 34.10 11.38 0.55
N SER A 23 34.68 11.56 1.75
CA SER A 23 34.81 10.46 2.69
C SER A 23 33.43 10.20 3.27
N ALA A 24 32.64 9.37 2.58
CA ALA A 24 31.33 8.93 3.01
C ALA A 24 31.43 8.49 4.48
N GLN A 25 30.62 9.12 5.33
CA GLN A 25 30.71 8.94 6.77
C GLN A 25 30.32 7.49 7.09
N ALA A 26 31.26 6.75 7.69
CA ALA A 26 31.07 5.33 7.97
C ALA A 26 29.83 5.12 8.85
N GLU A 27 29.01 4.13 8.49
CA GLU A 27 27.78 3.80 9.22
C GLU A 27 28.10 3.46 10.67
N ASP A 28 27.35 4.05 11.62
CA ASP A 28 27.43 3.70 13.03
C ASP A 28 26.81 2.31 13.27
N PRO A 29 27.59 1.28 13.69
CA PRO A 29 27.05 -0.05 13.93
C PRO A 29 26.08 -0.10 15.12
N ALA A 30 26.15 0.86 16.05
CA ALA A 30 25.20 0.96 17.16
C ALA A 30 23.81 1.40 16.68
N PHE A 31 23.74 2.21 15.62
CA PHE A 31 22.47 2.61 15.02
C PHE A 31 21.82 1.44 14.27
N GLU A 32 22.57 0.65 13.50
CA GLU A 32 22.03 -0.54 12.85
C GLU A 32 21.55 -1.59 13.87
N ALA A 33 22.31 -1.81 14.95
CA ALA A 33 21.90 -2.69 16.05
C ALA A 33 20.67 -2.15 16.83
N PHE A 34 20.43 -0.83 16.80
CA PHE A 34 19.20 -0.23 17.32
C PHE A 34 18.01 -0.47 16.38
N ILE A 35 18.19 -0.30 15.06
CA ILE A 35 17.17 -0.63 14.04
C ILE A 35 16.77 -2.11 14.13
N ASP A 36 17.72 -3.03 14.28
CA ASP A 36 17.41 -4.46 14.40
C ASP A 36 16.57 -4.78 15.65
N ARG A 37 16.88 -4.18 16.81
CA ARG A 37 16.03 -4.33 18.02
C ARG A 37 14.63 -3.75 17.83
N TYR A 38 14.51 -2.59 17.16
CA TYR A 38 13.21 -2.01 16.85
C TYR A 38 12.38 -2.94 15.95
N LEU A 39 13.01 -3.50 14.91
CA LEU A 39 12.36 -4.45 14.01
C LEU A 39 11.97 -5.75 14.73
N GLU A 40 12.77 -6.26 15.66
CA GLU A 40 12.40 -7.42 16.48
C GLU A 40 11.24 -7.09 17.44
N GLU A 41 11.41 -6.11 18.32
CA GLU A 41 10.49 -5.85 19.45
C GLU A 41 9.18 -5.15 19.04
N VAL A 42 9.20 -4.28 18.02
CA VAL A 42 8.00 -3.53 17.58
C VAL A 42 7.35 -4.16 16.35
N ARG A 43 8.13 -4.77 15.45
CA ARG A 43 7.65 -5.33 14.18
C ARG A 43 7.67 -6.86 14.10
N GLY A 44 8.18 -7.55 15.11
CA GLY A 44 8.23 -9.02 15.17
C GLY A 44 9.23 -9.67 14.20
N VAL A 45 10.12 -8.90 13.59
CA VAL A 45 11.00 -9.35 12.51
C VAL A 45 12.07 -10.28 13.05
N GLY A 46 11.95 -11.58 12.73
CA GLY A 46 12.88 -12.61 13.23
C GLY A 46 12.77 -12.88 14.74
N ALA A 47 11.75 -12.34 15.40
CA ALA A 47 11.61 -12.40 16.85
C ALA A 47 11.44 -13.82 17.37
N THR A 48 12.15 -14.14 18.46
CA THR A 48 11.92 -15.38 19.22
C THR A 48 10.87 -15.21 20.33
N GLN A 49 10.21 -14.05 20.37
CA GLN A 49 9.21 -13.69 21.38
C GLN A 49 7.86 -14.33 21.06
N ALA A 50 7.06 -14.62 22.10
CA ALA A 50 5.72 -15.15 21.91
C ALA A 50 4.82 -14.12 21.16
N PRO A 51 3.99 -14.54 20.19
CA PRO A 51 3.09 -13.63 19.48
C PRO A 51 2.12 -12.90 20.44
N SER A 52 1.86 -11.62 20.18
CA SER A 52 1.00 -10.80 21.05
C SER A 52 -0.38 -11.43 21.27
N GLU A 53 -0.76 -11.61 22.53
CA GLU A 53 -2.08 -12.08 22.98
C GLU A 53 -3.20 -11.07 22.71
N MET A 54 -2.86 -9.81 22.40
CA MET A 54 -3.78 -8.68 22.27
C MET A 54 -4.63 -8.41 23.54
N SER A 55 -4.14 -8.76 24.73
CA SER A 55 -4.73 -8.26 25.99
C SER A 55 -4.51 -6.75 26.12
N ALA A 56 -5.35 -6.04 26.88
CA ALA A 56 -5.17 -4.60 27.15
C ALA A 56 -3.77 -4.28 27.72
N GLU A 57 -3.22 -5.16 28.56
CA GLU A 57 -1.84 -5.03 29.04
C GLU A 57 -0.82 -5.18 27.89
N SER A 58 -1.05 -6.07 26.93
CA SER A 58 -0.18 -6.22 25.75
C SER A 58 -0.17 -4.97 24.86
N PHE A 59 -1.32 -4.30 24.66
CA PHE A 59 -1.36 -3.01 23.96
C PHE A 59 -0.62 -1.91 24.73
N ASN A 60 -0.81 -1.81 26.05
CA ASN A 60 -0.06 -0.87 26.88
C ASN A 60 1.46 -1.14 26.84
N ARG A 61 1.90 -2.40 26.88
CA ARG A 61 3.31 -2.77 26.73
C ARG A 61 3.87 -2.39 25.35
N GLN A 62 3.10 -2.52 24.28
CA GLN A 62 3.51 -2.07 22.94
C GLN A 62 3.71 -0.54 22.88
N LEU A 63 2.80 0.24 23.46
CA LEU A 63 2.92 1.69 23.56
C LEU A 63 4.16 2.12 24.38
N GLU A 64 4.41 1.48 25.53
CA GLU A 64 5.62 1.75 26.32
C GLU A 64 6.91 1.35 25.58
N THR A 65 6.91 0.23 24.85
CA THR A 65 8.05 -0.15 24.00
C THR A 65 8.30 0.89 22.90
N LYS A 66 7.26 1.41 22.23
CA LYS A 66 7.41 2.51 21.26
C LYS A 66 7.95 3.79 21.90
N ARG A 67 7.43 4.19 23.07
CA ARG A 67 7.95 5.33 23.85
C ARG A 67 9.43 5.16 24.22
N ARG A 68 9.83 3.94 24.62
CA ARG A 68 11.21 3.58 24.94
C ARG A 68 12.12 3.70 23.72
N PHE A 69 11.73 3.13 22.58
CA PHE A 69 12.49 3.26 21.32
C PHE A 69 12.60 4.72 20.85
N LEU A 70 11.57 5.55 21.02
CA LEU A 70 11.65 6.98 20.70
C LEU A 70 12.64 7.73 21.61
N SER A 71 12.70 7.38 22.89
CA SER A 71 13.67 7.95 23.83
C SER A 71 15.11 7.49 23.50
N GLU A 72 15.31 6.19 23.25
CA GLU A 72 16.60 5.62 22.86
C GLU A 72 17.10 6.21 21.52
N LEU A 73 16.20 6.42 20.54
CA LEU A 73 16.53 7.07 19.27
C LEU A 73 17.08 8.49 19.49
N GLY A 74 16.47 9.25 20.39
CA GLY A 74 16.89 10.62 20.73
C GLY A 74 18.27 10.74 21.40
N GLU A 75 18.92 9.63 21.79
CA GLU A 75 20.29 9.63 22.31
C GLU A 75 21.35 9.66 21.19
N PHE A 76 20.99 9.31 19.95
CA PHE A 76 21.93 9.33 18.81
C PHE A 76 22.24 10.75 18.34
N ASN A 77 23.53 11.10 18.28
CA ASN A 77 23.97 12.32 17.64
C ASN A 77 23.81 12.21 16.11
N ARG A 78 22.72 12.76 15.56
CA ARG A 78 22.47 12.80 14.11
C ARG A 78 23.64 13.33 13.27
N SER A 79 24.44 14.27 13.77
CA SER A 79 25.63 14.77 13.05
C SER A 79 26.81 13.79 12.99
N ALA A 80 26.73 12.66 13.69
CA ALA A 80 27.69 11.56 13.64
C ALA A 80 27.22 10.39 12.74
N LEU A 81 25.96 10.36 12.31
CA LEU A 81 25.40 9.33 11.43
C LEU A 81 25.86 9.49 9.97
N SER A 82 25.74 8.43 9.16
CA SER A 82 25.80 8.56 7.70
C SER A 82 24.55 9.24 7.14
N PHE A 83 24.57 9.65 5.86
CA PHE A 83 23.41 10.29 5.21
C PHE A 83 22.16 9.38 5.24
N ASP A 84 22.29 8.12 4.83
CA ASP A 84 21.17 7.15 4.86
C ASP A 84 20.71 6.82 6.28
N GLN A 85 21.62 6.86 7.27
CA GLN A 85 21.26 6.72 8.68
C GLN A 85 20.49 7.92 9.23
N ASP A 86 20.76 9.16 8.77
CA ASP A 86 19.94 10.34 9.13
C ASP A 86 18.55 10.32 8.48
N ILE A 87 18.47 9.82 7.24
CA ILE A 87 17.19 9.55 6.55
C ILE A 87 16.38 8.50 7.33
N ASP A 88 17.00 7.38 7.70
CA ASP A 88 16.36 6.30 8.47
C ASP A 88 15.98 6.75 9.89
N TYR A 89 16.84 7.53 10.55
CA TYR A 89 16.53 8.19 11.83
C TYR A 89 15.23 8.99 11.71
N ARG A 90 15.15 9.88 10.69
CA ARG A 90 14.00 10.78 10.53
C ARG A 90 12.72 10.02 10.20
N PHE A 91 12.82 8.99 9.36
CA PHE A 91 11.67 8.15 9.03
C PHE A 91 11.15 7.41 10.27
N LEU A 92 12.04 6.80 11.06
CA LEU A 92 11.67 6.08 12.28
C LEU A 92 11.16 7.01 13.40
N GLU A 93 11.75 8.20 13.56
CA GLU A 93 11.24 9.23 14.49
C GLU A 93 9.81 9.64 14.11
N SER A 94 9.53 9.83 12.81
CA SER A 94 8.21 10.18 12.31
C SER A 94 7.17 9.07 12.56
N ILE A 95 7.56 7.80 12.35
CA ILE A 95 6.76 6.61 12.62
C ILE A 95 6.43 6.52 14.10
N LEU A 96 7.44 6.50 14.98
CA LEU A 96 7.26 6.32 16.42
C LEU A 96 6.39 7.43 17.01
N ARG A 97 6.62 8.70 16.63
CA ARG A 97 5.81 9.83 17.12
C ARG A 97 4.36 9.77 16.65
N ALA A 98 4.12 9.38 15.39
CA ALA A 98 2.77 9.24 14.86
C ALA A 98 2.00 8.08 15.51
N ASP A 99 2.65 6.93 15.66
CA ASP A 99 2.08 5.73 16.26
C ASP A 99 1.73 5.93 17.74
N ILE A 100 2.63 6.55 18.53
CA ILE A 100 2.40 6.87 19.95
C ILE A 100 1.19 7.81 20.08
N HIS A 101 1.17 8.91 19.30
CA HIS A 101 0.07 9.86 19.34
C HIS A 101 -1.28 9.23 18.92
N TRP A 102 -1.26 8.33 17.94
CA TRP A 102 -2.44 7.56 17.53
C TRP A 102 -2.96 6.64 18.65
N GLU A 103 -2.08 5.84 19.25
CA GLU A 103 -2.44 4.87 20.28
C GLU A 103 -2.96 5.53 21.55
N GLU A 104 -2.39 6.66 21.94
CA GLU A 104 -2.85 7.49 23.07
C GLU A 104 -4.31 7.98 22.90
N ASN A 105 -4.65 8.46 21.70
CA ASN A 105 -5.88 9.24 21.46
C ASN A 105 -7.02 8.45 20.81
N VAL A 106 -6.72 7.39 20.04
CA VAL A 106 -7.74 6.62 19.29
C VAL A 106 -8.05 5.25 19.92
N GLN A 107 -7.05 4.59 20.52
CA GLN A 107 -7.20 3.28 21.20
C GLN A 107 -8.03 2.25 20.40
N ARG A 108 -7.87 2.21 19.07
CA ARG A 108 -8.77 1.53 18.12
C ARG A 108 -9.05 0.04 18.44
N TRP A 109 -8.15 -0.62 19.17
CA TRP A 109 -8.31 -1.98 19.71
C TRP A 109 -9.52 -2.16 20.66
N ARG A 110 -10.09 -1.08 21.19
CA ARG A 110 -11.32 -1.05 22.00
C ARG A 110 -12.61 -0.91 21.17
N GLN A 111 -12.48 -0.57 19.90
CA GLN A 111 -13.60 -0.20 19.02
C GLN A 111 -13.75 -1.14 17.82
N ASP A 112 -12.64 -1.62 17.25
CA ASP A 112 -12.62 -2.45 16.04
C ASP A 112 -12.39 -3.93 16.40
N PRO A 113 -13.45 -4.77 16.41
CA PRO A 113 -13.31 -6.20 16.72
C PRO A 113 -12.56 -7.00 15.64
N GLU A 114 -12.38 -6.48 14.42
CA GLU A 114 -11.56 -7.15 13.39
C GLU A 114 -10.08 -7.22 13.79
N THR A 115 -9.63 -6.32 14.69
CA THR A 115 -8.28 -6.32 15.30
C THR A 115 -7.85 -7.70 15.83
N TYR A 116 -8.80 -8.48 16.34
CA TYR A 116 -8.55 -9.77 16.99
C TYR A 116 -8.55 -10.96 16.03
N MET A 117 -8.80 -10.74 14.73
CA MET A 117 -8.87 -11.76 13.69
C MET A 117 -7.78 -11.50 12.61
N PRO A 118 -6.53 -11.97 12.81
CA PRO A 118 -5.42 -11.78 11.87
C PRO A 118 -5.52 -12.68 10.61
N THR A 119 -6.74 -12.92 10.11
CA THR A 119 -7.09 -13.86 9.02
C THR A 119 -6.08 -13.88 7.87
N ARG A 120 -5.59 -12.70 7.42
CA ARG A 120 -4.68 -12.58 6.28
C ARG A 120 -3.39 -13.40 6.42
N SER A 121 -2.78 -13.49 7.61
CA SER A 121 -1.53 -14.25 7.80
C SER A 121 -1.78 -15.76 7.79
N THR A 122 -2.77 -16.21 8.56
CA THR A 122 -3.14 -17.63 8.65
C THR A 122 -3.58 -18.17 7.29
N ILE A 123 -4.32 -17.38 6.51
CA ILE A 123 -4.69 -17.71 5.13
C ILE A 123 -3.48 -17.79 4.20
N TYR A 124 -2.53 -16.84 4.26
CA TYR A 124 -1.30 -16.93 3.47
C TYR A 124 -0.53 -18.23 3.80
N THR A 125 -0.36 -18.55 5.08
CA THR A 125 0.29 -19.79 5.54
C THR A 125 -0.48 -21.05 5.12
N LEU A 126 -1.80 -20.96 4.94
CA LEU A 126 -2.67 -22.08 4.49
C LEU A 126 -2.69 -22.27 2.97
N THR A 127 -2.69 -21.21 2.17
CA THR A 127 -2.90 -21.29 0.71
C THR A 127 -1.65 -20.99 -0.12
N SER A 128 -0.97 -19.87 0.15
CA SER A 128 0.05 -19.29 -0.75
C SER A 128 1.50 -19.57 -0.37
N ASP A 129 1.78 -19.88 0.90
CA ASP A 129 3.14 -20.12 1.38
C ASP A 129 3.79 -21.35 0.70
N ILE A 130 4.99 -21.17 0.13
CA ILE A 130 5.71 -22.22 -0.59
C ILE A 130 6.53 -23.17 0.30
N ARG A 131 6.63 -22.90 1.62
CA ARG A 131 7.38 -23.72 2.57
C ARG A 131 6.80 -25.14 2.73
N ALA A 132 7.55 -26.01 3.40
CA ALA A 132 7.16 -27.41 3.57
C ALA A 132 5.82 -27.53 4.34
N PRO A 133 4.87 -28.41 3.95
CA PRO A 133 3.58 -28.53 4.65
C PRO A 133 3.72 -28.82 6.15
N ALA A 134 4.70 -29.63 6.55
CA ALA A 134 4.97 -29.95 7.95
C ALA A 134 5.66 -28.83 8.75
N GLU A 135 6.14 -27.77 8.08
CA GLU A 135 6.61 -26.54 8.72
C GLU A 135 5.42 -25.61 8.94
N ARG A 136 4.74 -25.24 7.84
CA ARG A 136 3.51 -24.44 7.81
C ARG A 136 2.43 -24.96 8.76
N ALA A 137 2.29 -26.27 8.93
CA ALA A 137 1.33 -26.87 9.85
C ALA A 137 1.61 -26.54 11.34
N ARG A 138 2.88 -26.38 11.75
CA ARG A 138 3.22 -25.97 13.13
C ARG A 138 2.91 -24.49 13.34
N ASP A 139 3.24 -23.66 12.36
CA ASP A 139 2.92 -22.25 12.35
C ASP A 139 1.40 -22.04 12.44
N LEU A 140 0.63 -22.82 11.66
CA LEU A 140 -0.84 -22.83 11.71
C LEU A 140 -1.39 -23.29 13.08
N ILE A 141 -0.81 -24.31 13.72
CA ILE A 141 -1.21 -24.72 15.08
C ILE A 141 -1.00 -23.55 16.05
N ALA A 142 0.18 -22.92 16.04
CA ALA A 142 0.49 -21.80 16.92
C ALA A 142 -0.39 -20.56 16.65
N ASP A 143 -0.67 -20.25 15.37
CA ASP A 143 -1.57 -19.17 14.94
C ASP A 143 -3.01 -19.38 15.45
N LEU A 144 -3.50 -20.63 15.44
CA LEU A 144 -4.84 -20.98 15.90
C LEU A 144 -4.93 -21.03 17.44
N GLU A 145 -3.89 -21.54 18.12
CA GLU A 145 -3.79 -21.50 19.59
C GLU A 145 -3.84 -20.05 20.11
N ILE A 146 -3.04 -19.14 19.53
CA ILE A 146 -3.06 -17.72 19.93
C ILE A 146 -4.33 -16.99 19.45
N LEU A 147 -4.97 -17.42 18.34
CA LEU A 147 -6.27 -16.88 17.92
C LEU A 147 -7.33 -17.07 19.01
N GLN A 148 -7.41 -18.24 19.65
CA GLN A 148 -8.36 -18.48 20.75
C GLN A 148 -8.17 -17.45 21.89
N VAL A 149 -6.91 -17.16 22.26
CA VAL A 149 -6.56 -16.16 23.28
C VAL A 149 -6.92 -14.74 22.83
N ARG A 150 -6.62 -14.39 21.58
CA ARG A 150 -6.95 -13.07 20.98
C ARG A 150 -8.45 -12.82 20.97
N LEU A 151 -9.27 -13.79 20.53
CA LEU A 151 -10.73 -13.67 20.54
C LEU A 151 -11.27 -13.50 21.97
N ALA A 152 -10.76 -14.26 22.93
CA ALA A 152 -11.14 -14.14 24.34
C ALA A 152 -10.76 -12.78 24.97
N ASN A 153 -9.62 -12.19 24.57
CA ASN A 153 -9.24 -10.83 24.94
C ASN A 153 -10.11 -9.78 24.22
N GLY A 154 -10.45 -10.00 22.94
CA GLY A 154 -11.34 -9.12 22.18
C GLY A 154 -12.71 -8.94 22.84
N LYS A 155 -13.30 -10.00 23.40
CA LYS A 155 -14.58 -9.92 24.15
C LYS A 155 -14.50 -9.08 25.44
N GLN A 156 -13.30 -8.90 26.00
CA GLN A 156 -13.05 -8.10 27.20
C GLN A 156 -12.67 -6.66 26.86
N ASN A 157 -11.88 -6.48 25.80
CA ASN A 157 -11.34 -5.19 25.39
C ASN A 157 -12.32 -4.32 24.59
N VAL A 158 -13.17 -4.92 23.74
CA VAL A 158 -14.07 -4.15 22.87
C VAL A 158 -15.28 -3.69 23.68
N ASP A 159 -15.31 -2.40 24.01
CA ASP A 159 -16.30 -1.78 24.88
C ASP A 159 -17.20 -0.73 24.19
N GLU A 160 -17.05 -0.53 22.87
CA GLU A 160 -17.88 0.34 22.03
C GLU A 160 -18.56 -0.41 20.88
N TYR A 161 -19.85 -0.12 20.61
CA TYR A 161 -20.62 -0.66 19.48
C TYR A 161 -20.57 0.26 18.26
N ILE A 162 -20.01 -0.22 17.15
CA ILE A 162 -20.02 0.46 15.85
C ILE A 162 -20.63 -0.49 14.80
N ASP A 163 -21.93 -0.32 14.54
CA ASP A 163 -22.78 -1.17 13.69
C ASP A 163 -22.12 -1.65 12.38
N ARG A 164 -21.59 -0.69 11.60
CA ARG A 164 -20.91 -0.96 10.33
C ARG A 164 -19.69 -1.88 10.47
N TRP A 165 -18.92 -1.72 11.54
CA TRP A 165 -17.73 -2.53 11.78
C TRP A 165 -18.10 -3.91 12.30
N VAL A 166 -19.15 -4.04 13.12
CA VAL A 166 -19.69 -5.35 13.50
C VAL A 166 -20.18 -6.11 12.28
N ALA A 167 -20.90 -5.45 11.36
CA ALA A 167 -21.32 -6.05 10.10
C ALA A 167 -20.13 -6.53 9.23
N ARG A 168 -19.14 -5.66 8.98
CA ARG A 168 -17.90 -6.02 8.26
C ARG A 168 -17.13 -7.16 8.94
N THR A 169 -17.03 -7.13 10.27
CA THR A 169 -16.32 -8.15 11.06
C THR A 169 -17.01 -9.50 10.93
N LEU A 170 -18.35 -9.55 10.93
CA LEU A 170 -19.12 -10.77 10.71
C LEU A 170 -18.91 -11.35 9.31
N GLU A 171 -18.85 -10.51 8.27
CA GLU A 171 -18.54 -10.93 6.89
C GLU A 171 -17.13 -11.55 6.78
N ASN A 172 -16.13 -10.93 7.41
CA ASN A 172 -14.75 -11.44 7.42
C ASN A 172 -14.59 -12.69 8.31
N LEU A 173 -15.37 -12.80 9.39
CA LEU A 173 -15.44 -13.99 10.25
C LEU A 173 -16.04 -15.18 9.47
N ASP A 174 -17.10 -14.95 8.69
CA ASP A 174 -17.75 -16.01 7.90
C ASP A 174 -16.83 -16.59 6.82
N GLY A 175 -16.09 -15.73 6.11
CA GLY A 175 -15.05 -16.18 5.18
C GLY A 175 -13.97 -17.02 5.87
N PHE A 176 -13.47 -16.56 7.03
CA PHE A 176 -12.43 -17.27 7.77
C PHE A 176 -12.91 -18.62 8.30
N VAL A 177 -14.13 -18.68 8.86
CA VAL A 177 -14.78 -19.92 9.29
C VAL A 177 -14.97 -20.89 8.12
N LEU A 178 -15.31 -20.42 6.92
CA LEU A 178 -15.43 -21.30 5.75
C LEU A 178 -14.08 -21.91 5.39
N SER A 179 -13.02 -21.11 5.24
CA SER A 179 -11.70 -21.61 4.84
C SER A 179 -11.08 -22.58 5.87
N LEU A 180 -11.27 -22.31 7.16
CA LEU A 180 -10.92 -23.24 8.24
C LEU A 180 -11.78 -24.53 8.22
N SER A 181 -12.99 -24.49 7.66
CA SER A 181 -13.87 -25.66 7.50
C SER A 181 -13.64 -26.44 6.19
N THR A 182 -12.99 -25.84 5.18
CA THR A 182 -12.79 -26.44 3.84
C THR A 182 -11.30 -26.64 3.50
N ASN A 183 -10.56 -25.55 3.31
CA ASN A 183 -9.17 -25.58 2.83
C ASN A 183 -8.21 -26.14 3.88
N LEU A 184 -8.45 -25.93 5.18
CA LEU A 184 -7.59 -26.48 6.22
C LEU A 184 -7.66 -28.01 6.29
N PRO A 185 -8.83 -28.68 6.28
CA PRO A 185 -8.92 -30.14 6.07
C PRO A 185 -8.23 -30.65 4.80
N GLU A 186 -8.34 -29.94 3.67
CA GLU A 186 -7.63 -30.30 2.42
C GLU A 186 -6.10 -30.18 2.57
N PHE A 187 -5.62 -29.16 3.25
CA PHE A 187 -4.21 -28.99 3.59
C PHE A 187 -3.73 -30.06 4.57
N ALA A 188 -4.48 -30.34 5.63
CA ALA A 188 -4.18 -31.35 6.65
C ALA A 188 -4.11 -32.78 6.05
N ALA A 189 -4.87 -33.05 4.98
CA ALA A 189 -4.78 -34.30 4.23
C ALA A 189 -3.39 -34.56 3.60
N ARG A 190 -2.54 -33.54 3.47
CA ARG A 190 -1.15 -33.62 2.98
C ARG A 190 -0.14 -33.97 4.08
N LEU A 191 -0.56 -34.07 5.34
CA LEU A 191 0.30 -34.24 6.52
C LEU A 191 0.32 -35.68 7.04
N SER A 192 1.46 -36.07 7.63
CA SER A 192 1.59 -37.31 8.41
C SER A 192 1.12 -37.13 9.85
N GLN A 193 0.68 -38.21 10.49
CA GLN A 193 0.47 -38.23 11.95
C GLN A 193 1.82 -38.13 12.70
N PRO A 194 1.86 -37.56 13.92
CA PRO A 194 0.74 -37.00 14.69
C PRO A 194 0.32 -35.57 14.27
N LEU A 195 1.18 -34.85 13.55
CA LEU A 195 1.01 -33.43 13.17
C LEU A 195 -0.30 -33.14 12.43
N ARG A 196 -0.81 -34.12 11.66
CA ARG A 196 -2.15 -34.03 11.06
C ARG A 196 -3.25 -33.92 12.13
N GLY A 197 -3.28 -34.84 13.10
CA GLY A 197 -4.28 -34.82 14.17
C GLY A 197 -4.15 -33.61 15.08
N GLU A 198 -2.92 -33.17 15.36
CA GLU A 198 -2.64 -31.93 16.12
C GLU A 198 -3.29 -30.70 15.45
N LEU A 199 -3.16 -30.57 14.13
CA LEU A 199 -3.79 -29.48 13.36
C LEU A 199 -5.31 -29.64 13.21
N GLU A 200 -5.82 -30.87 13.04
CA GLU A 200 -7.27 -31.14 12.96
C GLU A 200 -7.99 -30.85 14.30
N ASP A 201 -7.38 -31.24 15.43
CA ASP A 201 -7.89 -30.97 16.78
C ASP A 201 -7.80 -29.47 17.15
N GLU A 202 -6.74 -28.77 16.76
CA GLU A 202 -6.60 -27.33 17.00
C GLU A 202 -7.58 -26.51 16.17
N ASN A 203 -7.74 -26.84 14.88
CA ASN A 203 -8.76 -26.21 14.04
C ASN A 203 -10.18 -26.37 14.62
N ALA A 204 -10.50 -27.53 15.23
CA ALA A 204 -11.78 -27.73 15.89
C ALA A 204 -11.99 -26.78 17.10
N ARG A 205 -10.91 -26.44 17.83
CA ARG A 205 -10.93 -25.45 18.93
C ARG A 205 -11.06 -24.02 18.42
N ALA A 206 -10.25 -23.63 17.43
CA ALA A 206 -10.36 -22.32 16.77
C ALA A 206 -11.75 -22.06 16.18
N LEU A 207 -12.34 -23.05 15.49
CA LEU A 207 -13.72 -22.97 14.99
C LEU A 207 -14.76 -22.87 16.12
N ALA A 208 -14.50 -23.42 17.31
CA ALA A 208 -15.37 -23.18 18.47
C ALA A 208 -15.24 -21.74 19.00
N ALA A 209 -14.01 -21.23 19.14
CA ALA A 209 -13.75 -19.86 19.58
C ALA A 209 -14.31 -18.81 18.60
N LEU A 210 -14.24 -19.03 17.28
CA LEU A 210 -14.85 -18.15 16.28
C LEU A 210 -16.40 -18.13 16.36
N ARG A 211 -17.04 -19.24 16.73
CA ARG A 211 -18.50 -19.28 16.96
C ARG A 211 -18.92 -18.56 18.24
N ASP A 212 -18.13 -18.71 19.31
CA ASP A 212 -18.28 -17.96 20.55
C ASP A 212 -18.04 -16.44 20.35
N TYR A 213 -17.03 -16.07 19.55
CA TYR A 213 -16.80 -14.67 19.18
C TYR A 213 -17.92 -14.10 18.31
N ARG A 214 -18.43 -14.88 17.34
CA ARG A 214 -19.62 -14.49 16.56
C ARG A 214 -20.81 -14.18 17.47
N GLN A 215 -21.05 -15.02 18.48
CA GLN A 215 -22.15 -14.79 19.41
C GLN A 215 -21.95 -13.50 20.21
N PHE A 216 -20.72 -13.20 20.66
CA PHE A 216 -20.43 -11.90 21.26
C PHE A 216 -20.73 -10.74 20.30
N LEU A 217 -20.36 -10.84 19.02
CA LEU A 217 -20.64 -9.81 18.01
C LEU A 217 -22.14 -9.60 17.76
N THR A 218 -22.98 -10.64 17.85
CA THR A 218 -24.43 -10.54 17.58
C THR A 218 -25.29 -10.27 18.81
N ASP A 219 -24.91 -10.79 19.98
CA ASP A 219 -25.75 -10.86 21.17
C ASP A 219 -25.28 -9.90 22.29
N GLU A 220 -23.97 -9.74 22.45
CA GLU A 220 -23.39 -8.96 23.56
C GLU A 220 -22.95 -7.56 23.15
N LEU A 221 -22.17 -7.45 22.07
CA LEU A 221 -21.56 -6.19 21.62
C LEU A 221 -22.61 -5.12 21.26
N PRO A 222 -23.78 -5.42 20.66
CA PRO A 222 -24.85 -4.44 20.44
C PRO A 222 -25.50 -3.89 21.72
N THR A 223 -25.17 -4.44 22.91
CA THR A 223 -25.62 -3.90 24.21
C THR A 223 -24.64 -2.89 24.82
N ARG A 224 -23.44 -2.72 24.23
CA ARG A 224 -22.42 -1.76 24.66
C ARG A 224 -22.79 -0.33 24.23
N PRO A 225 -22.20 0.72 24.84
CA PRO A 225 -22.37 2.09 24.38
C PRO A 225 -22.04 2.25 22.90
N ALA A 226 -22.79 3.09 22.18
CA ALA A 226 -22.48 3.40 20.78
C ALA A 226 -21.14 4.14 20.68
N GLY A 227 -20.24 3.61 19.85
CA GLY A 227 -18.90 4.15 19.64
C GLY A 227 -18.82 5.26 18.59
N ASP A 228 -17.67 5.92 18.54
CA ASP A 228 -17.38 6.95 17.54
C ASP A 228 -16.12 6.59 16.74
N TRP A 229 -16.29 6.31 15.45
CA TRP A 229 -15.18 5.94 14.57
C TRP A 229 -14.30 7.14 14.18
N ARG A 230 -14.77 8.39 14.36
CA ARG A 230 -14.08 9.62 13.99
C ARG A 230 -12.88 9.89 14.90
N VAL A 231 -11.71 10.12 14.31
CA VAL A 231 -10.48 10.43 15.06
C VAL A 231 -10.31 11.92 15.41
N GLY A 232 -11.10 12.81 14.81
CA GLY A 232 -11.07 14.25 15.09
C GLY A 232 -9.98 15.01 14.32
N GLU A 233 -10.08 16.34 14.31
CA GLU A 233 -9.15 17.21 13.54
C GLU A 233 -7.71 17.15 14.07
N ASP A 234 -7.52 17.09 15.38
CA ASP A 234 -6.17 17.10 15.97
C ASP A 234 -5.37 15.84 15.60
N VAL A 235 -5.95 14.65 15.76
CA VAL A 235 -5.30 13.38 15.40
C VAL A 235 -5.10 13.29 13.88
N PHE A 236 -6.09 13.67 13.07
CA PHE A 236 -5.97 13.66 11.62
C PHE A 236 -4.83 14.58 11.14
N ASN A 237 -4.75 15.80 11.66
CA ASN A 237 -3.69 16.75 11.34
C ASN A 237 -2.32 16.28 11.86
N ALA A 238 -2.27 15.60 13.02
CA ALA A 238 -1.04 15.04 13.56
C ALA A 238 -0.52 13.84 12.75
N GLN A 239 -1.38 12.98 12.20
CA GLN A 239 -0.95 11.93 11.27
C GLN A 239 -0.39 12.53 9.96
N HIS A 240 -1.00 13.59 9.45
CA HIS A 240 -0.47 14.36 8.32
C HIS A 240 0.92 14.96 8.60
N GLU A 241 1.09 15.61 9.75
CA GLU A 241 2.34 16.26 10.15
C GLU A 241 3.45 15.26 10.48
N LEU A 242 3.12 14.14 11.15
CA LEU A 242 4.08 13.15 11.65
C LEU A 242 4.23 11.95 10.70
N ARG A 243 3.20 11.12 10.48
CA ARG A 243 3.32 9.87 9.70
C ARG A 243 3.64 10.12 8.23
N TYR A 244 3.11 11.20 7.67
CA TYR A 244 3.27 11.54 6.24
C TYR A 244 4.29 12.67 6.01
N MET A 245 4.81 13.28 7.09
CA MET A 245 5.78 14.37 7.06
C MET A 245 5.36 15.57 6.20
N PHE A 246 4.05 15.88 6.16
CA PHE A 246 3.48 16.96 5.34
C PHE A 246 3.71 18.36 5.95
N SER A 247 4.99 18.74 6.03
CA SER A 247 5.46 20.03 6.52
C SER A 247 5.06 21.19 5.60
N GLU A 248 4.65 22.31 6.20
CA GLU A 248 4.44 23.58 5.50
C GLU A 248 5.74 24.17 4.91
N ASP A 249 6.91 23.66 5.33
CA ASP A 249 8.21 23.98 4.75
C ASP A 249 8.63 23.06 3.59
N ASP A 250 7.84 22.05 3.22
CA ASP A 250 8.13 21.28 2.02
C ASP A 250 7.93 22.13 0.73
N ILE A 251 8.76 21.89 -0.29
CA ILE A 251 8.74 22.67 -1.54
C ILE A 251 7.69 22.16 -2.53
N HIS A 252 7.42 20.85 -2.59
CA HIS A 252 6.38 20.27 -3.43
C HIS A 252 5.00 20.61 -2.89
N LEU A 253 4.79 20.47 -1.59
CA LEU A 253 3.55 20.85 -0.92
C LEU A 253 3.25 22.35 -1.11
N ARG A 254 4.24 23.24 -0.96
CA ARG A 254 4.04 24.68 -1.26
C ARG A 254 3.74 24.98 -2.74
N ARG A 255 4.28 24.21 -3.69
CA ARG A 255 3.91 24.28 -5.12
C ARG A 255 2.46 23.81 -5.35
N ILE A 256 2.07 22.67 -4.78
CA ILE A 256 0.70 22.09 -4.85
C ILE A 256 -0.34 23.05 -4.27
N ALA A 257 -0.02 23.67 -3.14
CA ALA A 257 -0.85 24.69 -2.47
C ALA A 257 -0.92 26.02 -3.22
N ARG A 258 -0.03 26.25 -4.20
CA ARG A 258 0.21 27.55 -4.84
C ARG A 258 0.49 28.67 -3.83
N GLY A 259 1.21 28.33 -2.76
CA GLY A 259 1.53 29.24 -1.65
C GLY A 259 0.40 29.52 -0.65
N ALA A 260 -0.70 28.75 -0.67
CA ALA A 260 -1.71 28.82 0.38
C ALA A 260 -1.17 28.20 1.70
N PRO A 261 -1.21 28.92 2.84
CA PRO A 261 -0.68 28.42 4.10
C PRO A 261 -1.64 27.46 4.82
N SER A 262 -1.08 26.57 5.63
CA SER A 262 -1.78 25.56 6.44
C SER A 262 -2.67 24.65 5.60
N PHE A 263 -2.27 24.32 4.37
CA PHE A 263 -3.12 23.59 3.41
C PHE A 263 -3.07 22.07 3.59
N SER A 264 -2.02 21.52 4.22
CA SER A 264 -1.94 20.09 4.55
C SER A 264 -2.88 19.71 5.70
N ARG A 265 -3.44 20.71 6.40
CA ARG A 265 -4.35 20.57 7.54
C ARG A 265 -5.81 20.76 7.14
N VAL A 266 -6.73 20.09 7.84
CA VAL A 266 -8.18 20.34 7.77
C VAL A 266 -8.48 21.69 8.45
N PRO A 267 -9.39 22.56 7.92
CA PRO A 267 -10.29 22.38 6.77
C PRO A 267 -9.63 22.51 5.39
N ASN A 268 -8.51 23.23 5.28
CA ASN A 268 -7.95 23.63 3.98
C ASN A 268 -7.67 22.44 3.05
N TYR A 269 -7.25 21.31 3.61
CA TYR A 269 -7.01 20.07 2.88
C TYR A 269 -8.28 19.45 2.28
N HIS A 270 -9.38 19.43 3.04
CA HIS A 270 -10.69 18.98 2.59
C HIS A 270 -11.21 19.88 1.45
N ASP A 271 -11.09 21.20 1.63
CA ASP A 271 -11.46 22.19 0.62
C ASP A 271 -10.57 22.13 -0.64
N TRP A 272 -9.30 21.75 -0.50
CA TRP A 272 -8.41 21.47 -1.62
C TRP A 272 -8.85 20.20 -2.37
N GLY A 273 -9.22 19.13 -1.66
CA GLY A 273 -9.81 17.92 -2.23
C GLY A 273 -11.01 18.22 -3.11
N TRP A 274 -11.98 19.01 -2.61
CA TRP A 274 -13.13 19.47 -3.39
C TRP A 274 -12.76 20.29 -4.64
N LYS A 275 -11.72 21.14 -4.56
CA LYS A 275 -11.25 21.92 -5.72
C LYS A 275 -10.67 20.99 -6.80
N GLN A 276 -9.82 20.03 -6.43
CA GLN A 276 -9.24 19.08 -7.39
C GLN A 276 -10.28 18.12 -7.98
N PHE A 277 -11.19 17.60 -7.15
CA PHE A 277 -12.31 16.76 -7.58
C PHE A 277 -13.17 17.46 -8.66
N ASN A 278 -13.47 18.74 -8.48
CA ASN A 278 -14.21 19.52 -9.47
C ASN A 278 -13.43 19.77 -10.77
N ILE A 279 -12.10 19.91 -10.71
CA ILE A 279 -11.24 20.01 -11.90
C ILE A 279 -11.24 18.68 -12.68
N VAL A 280 -11.04 17.54 -12.01
CA VAL A 280 -11.05 16.22 -12.69
C VAL A 280 -12.44 15.91 -13.26
N ARG A 281 -13.53 16.30 -12.57
CA ARG A 281 -14.90 16.21 -13.12
C ARG A 281 -15.08 17.06 -14.39
N GLN A 282 -14.45 18.23 -14.49
CA GLN A 282 -14.45 19.01 -15.73
C GLN A 282 -13.64 18.33 -16.85
N HIS A 283 -12.56 17.63 -16.52
CA HIS A 283 -11.80 16.86 -17.52
C HIS A 283 -12.60 15.65 -18.04
N LEU A 284 -13.31 14.93 -17.17
CA LEU A 284 -14.28 13.88 -17.55
C LEU A 284 -15.34 14.40 -18.52
N GLU A 285 -15.97 15.53 -18.19
CA GLU A 285 -16.96 16.19 -19.05
C GLU A 285 -16.40 16.61 -20.42
N VAL A 286 -15.13 17.02 -20.50
CA VAL A 286 -14.48 17.36 -21.77
C VAL A 286 -14.15 16.11 -22.59
N LYS A 287 -13.56 15.08 -21.98
CA LYS A 287 -13.21 13.82 -22.66
C LYS A 287 -14.46 13.08 -23.16
N ALA A 288 -15.52 13.01 -22.36
CA ALA A 288 -16.79 12.41 -22.76
C ALA A 288 -17.39 13.07 -24.00
N ARG A 289 -17.34 14.40 -24.13
CA ARG A 289 -17.85 15.13 -25.30
C ARG A 289 -17.01 14.95 -26.56
N GLN A 290 -15.77 14.47 -26.44
CA GLN A 290 -14.93 14.07 -27.57
C GLN A 290 -15.31 12.65 -28.07
N ILE A 291 -15.68 11.76 -27.15
CA ILE A 291 -16.13 10.38 -27.44
C ILE A 291 -17.56 10.36 -27.99
N ASP A 292 -18.50 10.96 -27.25
CA ASP A 292 -19.92 11.03 -27.59
C ASP A 292 -20.56 12.30 -26.99
N PRO A 293 -20.82 13.36 -27.79
CA PRO A 293 -21.41 14.60 -27.31
C PRO A 293 -22.90 14.47 -26.92
N THR A 294 -23.50 13.29 -27.03
CA THR A 294 -24.91 13.02 -26.64
C THR A 294 -25.05 12.31 -25.29
N ARG A 295 -23.94 11.92 -24.65
CA ARG A 295 -23.90 11.19 -23.38
C ARG A 295 -23.08 11.91 -22.32
N THR A 296 -23.40 11.67 -21.05
CA THR A 296 -22.51 11.98 -19.93
C THR A 296 -21.34 10.99 -19.86
N TRP A 297 -20.25 11.37 -19.18
CA TRP A 297 -19.12 10.46 -18.95
C TRP A 297 -19.55 9.18 -18.22
N LEU A 298 -20.50 9.29 -17.29
CA LEU A 298 -20.99 8.17 -16.48
C LEU A 298 -21.80 7.17 -17.31
N GLU A 299 -22.61 7.65 -18.28
CA GLU A 299 -23.32 6.78 -19.23
C GLU A 299 -22.38 6.09 -20.23
N ILE A 300 -21.26 6.73 -20.58
CA ILE A 300 -20.22 6.11 -21.42
C ILE A 300 -19.52 4.99 -20.63
N ILE A 301 -19.08 5.27 -19.40
CA ILE A 301 -18.43 4.28 -18.54
C ILE A 301 -19.38 3.12 -18.24
N HIS A 302 -20.59 3.35 -17.73
CA HIS A 302 -21.53 2.26 -17.42
C HIS A 302 -21.79 1.32 -18.61
N ARG A 303 -21.78 1.85 -19.84
CA ARG A 303 -21.95 1.06 -21.08
C ARG A 303 -20.70 0.29 -21.50
N GLU A 304 -19.50 0.80 -21.23
CA GLU A 304 -18.25 0.04 -21.39
C GLU A 304 -18.20 -1.09 -20.35
N LYS A 305 -18.61 -0.80 -19.11
CA LYS A 305 -18.69 -1.77 -18.00
C LYS A 305 -19.77 -2.85 -18.18
N ASP A 306 -20.65 -2.75 -19.17
CA ASP A 306 -21.52 -3.86 -19.62
C ASP A 306 -20.72 -4.97 -20.34
N ASP A 307 -19.53 -4.68 -20.89
CA ASP A 307 -18.65 -5.62 -21.62
C ASP A 307 -17.60 -6.24 -20.69
N HIS A 308 -18.04 -6.75 -19.53
CA HIS A 308 -17.17 -7.30 -18.49
C HIS A 308 -16.78 -8.77 -18.73
N PHE A 309 -15.72 -9.22 -18.05
CA PHE A 309 -15.30 -10.62 -18.10
C PHE A 309 -16.34 -11.58 -17.48
N PHE A 310 -16.35 -12.84 -17.93
CA PHE A 310 -17.01 -13.92 -17.21
C PHE A 310 -16.24 -14.27 -15.93
N ASN A 311 -16.94 -14.70 -14.88
CA ASN A 311 -16.35 -14.97 -13.57
C ASN A 311 -15.21 -16.01 -13.64
N GLU A 312 -15.41 -17.04 -14.45
CA GLU A 312 -14.46 -18.14 -14.72
C GLU A 312 -13.20 -17.68 -15.49
N GLN A 313 -13.28 -16.54 -16.17
CA GLN A 313 -12.18 -15.97 -16.96
C GLN A 313 -11.44 -14.84 -16.23
N LEU A 314 -12.04 -14.25 -15.20
CA LEU A 314 -11.58 -13.03 -14.53
C LEU A 314 -10.08 -13.05 -14.21
N VAL A 315 -9.61 -14.09 -13.52
CA VAL A 315 -8.20 -14.25 -13.12
C VAL A 315 -7.28 -14.48 -14.33
N TYR A 316 -7.74 -15.17 -15.38
CA TYR A 316 -6.96 -15.41 -16.59
C TYR A 316 -6.79 -14.14 -17.44
N GLU A 317 -7.85 -13.35 -17.56
CA GLU A 317 -7.83 -12.09 -18.32
C GLU A 317 -7.01 -11.01 -17.61
N HIS A 318 -7.16 -10.88 -16.29
CA HIS A 318 -6.29 -9.99 -15.50
C HIS A 318 -4.81 -10.41 -15.57
N HIS A 319 -4.50 -11.72 -15.64
CA HIS A 319 -3.14 -12.22 -15.90
C HIS A 319 -2.61 -11.83 -17.29
N LYS A 320 -3.42 -11.93 -18.34
CA LYS A 320 -3.04 -11.48 -19.69
C LYS A 320 -2.73 -9.98 -19.72
N ILE A 321 -3.56 -9.17 -19.07
CA ILE A 321 -3.35 -7.71 -18.97
C ILE A 321 -2.03 -7.44 -18.23
N LEU A 322 -1.79 -8.09 -17.09
CA LEU A 322 -0.56 -7.85 -16.33
C LEU A 322 0.72 -8.31 -17.05
N ARG A 323 0.69 -9.41 -17.81
CA ARG A 323 1.81 -9.77 -18.72
C ARG A 323 2.04 -8.64 -19.73
N ARG A 324 1.00 -8.19 -20.44
CA ARG A 324 1.07 -7.07 -21.39
C ARG A 324 1.66 -5.81 -20.74
N THR A 325 1.29 -5.48 -19.50
CA THR A 325 1.82 -4.29 -18.82
C THR A 325 3.30 -4.45 -18.47
N ARG A 326 3.75 -5.63 -18.02
CA ARG A 326 5.17 -5.93 -17.79
C ARG A 326 5.98 -5.84 -19.08
N ASP A 327 5.48 -6.45 -20.16
CA ASP A 327 6.18 -6.48 -21.44
C ASP A 327 6.25 -5.07 -22.05
N TRP A 328 5.18 -4.27 -21.95
CA TRP A 328 5.17 -2.85 -22.33
C TRP A 328 6.21 -2.02 -21.56
N VAL A 329 6.36 -2.25 -20.26
CA VAL A 329 7.36 -1.58 -19.40
C VAL A 329 8.79 -1.89 -19.86
N ILE A 330 9.04 -3.11 -20.33
CA ILE A 330 10.35 -3.55 -20.85
C ILE A 330 10.59 -2.98 -22.26
N ASP A 331 9.63 -3.11 -23.17
CA ASP A 331 9.75 -2.67 -24.56
C ASP A 331 9.91 -1.14 -24.70
N ASN A 332 9.36 -0.37 -23.76
CA ASN A 332 9.50 1.09 -23.69
C ASN A 332 10.61 1.55 -22.72
N ASP A 333 11.42 0.62 -22.21
CA ASP A 333 12.58 0.82 -21.33
C ASP A 333 12.28 1.63 -20.04
N LEU A 334 11.05 1.55 -19.51
CA LEU A 334 10.55 2.47 -18.48
C LEU A 334 11.15 2.26 -17.08
N VAL A 335 11.55 1.03 -16.74
CA VAL A 335 12.23 0.68 -15.47
C VAL A 335 12.96 -0.65 -15.68
N THR A 336 14.05 -0.88 -14.96
CA THR A 336 14.73 -2.18 -14.92
C THR A 336 13.90 -3.20 -14.14
N ILE A 337 13.62 -4.35 -14.77
CA ILE A 337 13.06 -5.53 -14.10
C ILE A 337 14.15 -6.61 -14.11
N PRO A 338 14.98 -6.73 -13.05
CA PRO A 338 16.16 -7.58 -13.05
C PRO A 338 15.87 -9.07 -12.79
N TRP A 339 14.60 -9.48 -12.87
CA TRP A 339 14.12 -10.81 -12.50
C TRP A 339 13.31 -11.46 -13.63
N ASP A 340 13.59 -12.74 -13.90
CA ASP A 340 13.10 -13.52 -15.04
C ASP A 340 12.30 -14.78 -14.66
N ASP A 341 12.35 -15.25 -13.40
CA ASP A 341 11.56 -16.37 -12.84
C ASP A 341 10.11 -15.97 -12.50
N ASP A 342 9.49 -15.25 -13.43
CA ASP A 342 8.24 -14.48 -13.33
C ASP A 342 6.96 -15.36 -13.36
N ASP A 343 7.00 -16.54 -12.73
CA ASP A 343 5.97 -17.60 -12.90
C ASP A 343 4.66 -17.36 -12.12
N HIS A 344 4.61 -16.41 -11.17
CA HIS A 344 3.49 -16.25 -10.24
C HIS A 344 3.01 -14.79 -10.06
N ILE A 345 2.92 -14.03 -11.15
CA ILE A 345 2.46 -12.62 -11.16
C ILE A 345 0.99 -12.41 -10.74
N MET A 346 0.19 -13.48 -10.60
CA MET A 346 -1.24 -13.45 -10.29
C MET A 346 -1.65 -14.61 -9.39
N VAL A 347 -2.65 -14.38 -8.53
CA VAL A 347 -3.28 -15.40 -7.67
C VAL A 347 -4.79 -15.21 -7.67
N ALA A 348 -5.55 -16.32 -7.67
CA ALA A 348 -6.99 -16.28 -7.40
C ALA A 348 -7.23 -16.14 -5.89
N GLY A 349 -7.90 -15.07 -5.45
CA GLY A 349 -8.39 -14.98 -4.08
C GLY A 349 -9.60 -15.90 -3.88
N ASP A 350 -9.80 -16.45 -2.68
CA ASP A 350 -11.05 -17.15 -2.36
C ASP A 350 -12.18 -16.12 -2.13
N PRO A 351 -13.28 -16.15 -2.89
CA PRO A 351 -14.32 -15.11 -2.81
C PRO A 351 -15.15 -15.16 -1.51
N SER A 352 -15.00 -16.19 -0.67
CA SER A 352 -15.54 -16.20 0.69
C SER A 352 -14.69 -15.37 1.65
N LEU A 353 -13.36 -15.49 1.56
CA LEU A 353 -12.39 -14.83 2.45
C LEU A 353 -12.28 -13.32 2.24
N TRP A 354 -12.79 -12.82 1.11
CA TRP A 354 -12.65 -11.42 0.71
C TRP A 354 -14.01 -10.75 0.43
N ALA A 355 -15.08 -11.20 1.08
CA ALA A 355 -16.43 -10.64 0.90
C ALA A 355 -16.54 -9.14 1.29
N ALA A 356 -15.65 -8.66 2.16
CA ALA A 356 -15.47 -7.24 2.50
C ALA A 356 -14.33 -6.56 1.70
N GLN A 357 -13.90 -7.12 0.56
CA GLN A 357 -12.91 -6.51 -0.34
C GLN A 357 -13.32 -6.66 -1.81
N TRP A 358 -13.93 -5.60 -2.35
CA TRP A 358 -14.71 -5.67 -3.59
C TRP A 358 -13.91 -6.02 -4.86
N TRP A 359 -12.62 -5.69 -4.89
CA TRP A 359 -11.81 -5.54 -6.10
C TRP A 359 -10.74 -6.63 -6.25
N GLY A 360 -9.79 -6.63 -5.34
CA GLY A 360 -8.52 -7.33 -5.41
C GLY A 360 -7.50 -6.56 -4.58
N PHE A 361 -6.24 -6.98 -4.66
CA PHE A 361 -5.07 -6.29 -4.10
C PHE A 361 -3.79 -6.92 -4.62
N ALA A 362 -2.71 -6.16 -4.79
CA ALA A 362 -1.39 -6.72 -5.01
C ALA A 362 -1.08 -7.81 -3.98
N GLY A 363 -0.90 -9.06 -4.42
CA GLY A 363 -0.35 -10.09 -3.55
C GLY A 363 1.07 -9.69 -3.20
N THR A 364 1.27 -9.30 -1.95
CA THR A 364 2.58 -8.93 -1.46
C THR A 364 3.37 -10.19 -1.17
N VAL A 365 4.60 -10.23 -1.66
CA VAL A 365 5.65 -11.04 -1.02
C VAL A 365 5.80 -10.49 0.40
N PRO A 366 5.82 -11.31 1.47
CA PRO A 366 6.08 -10.81 2.82
C PRO A 366 7.44 -10.09 2.90
N ALA A 367 7.52 -9.04 3.71
CA ALA A 367 8.75 -8.25 3.86
C ALA A 367 9.93 -9.15 4.28
N GLY A 368 11.04 -9.07 3.54
CA GLY A 368 12.22 -9.91 3.75
C GLY A 368 12.05 -11.41 3.43
N SER A 369 10.96 -11.81 2.78
CA SER A 369 10.82 -13.18 2.25
C SER A 369 11.76 -13.39 1.05
N PRO A 370 12.49 -14.52 0.97
CA PRO A 370 13.34 -14.86 -0.18
C PRO A 370 12.55 -15.33 -1.40
N SER A 371 11.22 -15.51 -1.28
CA SER A 371 10.36 -15.87 -2.40
C SER A 371 9.95 -14.62 -3.17
N ARG A 372 10.41 -14.48 -4.42
CA ARG A 372 9.91 -13.44 -5.34
C ARG A 372 8.54 -13.81 -5.96
N LYS A 373 7.98 -14.98 -5.60
CA LYS A 373 6.64 -15.45 -5.99
C LYS A 373 5.56 -14.84 -5.09
N SER A 374 4.91 -13.79 -5.58
CA SER A 374 3.56 -13.36 -5.17
C SER A 374 2.98 -12.50 -6.30
N GLY A 375 1.66 -12.38 -6.39
CA GLY A 375 1.00 -11.85 -7.57
C GLY A 375 -0.32 -11.17 -7.28
N TRP A 376 -0.79 -10.30 -8.17
CA TRP A 376 -2.05 -9.58 -7.98
C TRP A 376 -3.18 -10.56 -7.65
N THR A 377 -3.76 -10.40 -6.46
CA THR A 377 -4.83 -11.23 -5.94
C THR A 377 -6.14 -10.70 -6.52
N VAL A 378 -6.64 -11.39 -7.54
CA VAL A 378 -7.94 -11.08 -8.14
C VAL A 378 -8.96 -12.02 -7.54
N ILE A 379 -9.99 -11.43 -6.95
CA ILE A 379 -11.04 -12.12 -6.21
C ILE A 379 -12.17 -12.42 -7.20
N PRO A 380 -12.58 -13.69 -7.43
CA PRO A 380 -13.77 -14.03 -8.20
C PRO A 380 -15.05 -13.47 -7.56
N VAL A 381 -16.18 -13.65 -8.23
CA VAL A 381 -17.50 -13.52 -7.62
C VAL A 381 -17.83 -14.79 -6.83
N ASN A 382 -18.36 -14.60 -5.62
CA ASN A 382 -18.87 -15.69 -4.79
C ASN A 382 -20.17 -16.25 -5.41
N PRO A 383 -20.28 -17.56 -5.68
CA PRO A 383 -21.45 -18.16 -6.34
C PRO A 383 -22.75 -18.09 -5.50
N ASP A 384 -22.65 -17.86 -4.19
CA ASP A 384 -23.81 -17.71 -3.29
C ASP A 384 -24.32 -16.26 -3.21
N TRP A 385 -23.69 -15.30 -3.91
CA TRP A 385 -24.18 -13.92 -3.97
C TRP A 385 -25.42 -13.79 -4.87
N PRO A 386 -26.39 -12.93 -4.51
CA PRO A 386 -27.53 -12.63 -5.38
C PRO A 386 -27.07 -12.08 -6.73
N ASP A 387 -27.74 -12.48 -7.82
CA ASP A 387 -27.38 -12.15 -9.21
C ASP A 387 -27.02 -10.67 -9.43
N TYR A 388 -27.76 -9.73 -8.82
CA TYR A 388 -27.52 -8.29 -8.96
C TYR A 388 -26.27 -7.77 -8.23
N ILE A 389 -25.82 -8.46 -7.18
CA ILE A 389 -24.55 -8.20 -6.48
C ILE A 389 -23.39 -8.83 -7.27
N ALA A 390 -23.59 -10.03 -7.82
CA ALA A 390 -22.64 -10.71 -8.69
C ALA A 390 -22.35 -9.90 -9.97
N GLU A 391 -23.40 -9.55 -10.72
CA GLU A 391 -23.39 -8.67 -11.89
C GLU A 391 -22.71 -7.33 -11.57
N GLY A 392 -23.11 -6.67 -10.48
CA GLY A 392 -22.50 -5.41 -10.04
C GLY A 392 -21.01 -5.54 -9.70
N ASN A 393 -20.53 -6.72 -9.29
CA ASN A 393 -19.12 -6.97 -9.02
C ASN A 393 -18.31 -7.24 -10.30
N LEU A 394 -18.88 -7.96 -11.28
CA LEU A 394 -18.24 -8.18 -12.58
C LEU A 394 -18.12 -6.88 -13.38
N ARG A 395 -19.20 -6.09 -13.46
CA ARG A 395 -19.23 -4.75 -14.06
C ARG A 395 -18.14 -3.83 -13.52
N GLU A 396 -17.77 -3.99 -12.26
CA GLU A 396 -16.72 -3.17 -11.68
C GLU A 396 -15.35 -3.62 -12.16
N LYS A 397 -15.08 -4.93 -12.20
CA LYS A 397 -13.83 -5.56 -12.67
C LYS A 397 -13.81 -5.77 -14.19
N ASP A 398 -14.34 -4.81 -14.93
CA ASP A 398 -14.39 -4.83 -16.40
C ASP A 398 -13.01 -4.64 -17.04
N PRO A 399 -12.87 -4.77 -18.37
CA PRO A 399 -11.64 -4.47 -19.09
C PRO A 399 -11.09 -3.05 -18.83
N SER A 400 -11.91 -2.01 -18.81
CA SER A 400 -11.42 -0.63 -18.69
C SER A 400 -10.74 -0.39 -17.33
N PHE A 401 -11.36 -0.81 -16.23
CA PHE A 401 -10.73 -0.72 -14.91
C PHE A 401 -9.59 -1.71 -14.75
N ALA A 402 -9.72 -2.94 -15.27
CA ALA A 402 -8.66 -3.95 -15.20
C ALA A 402 -7.38 -3.52 -15.92
N TYR A 403 -7.49 -2.77 -17.03
CA TYR A 403 -6.35 -2.06 -17.59
C TYR A 403 -5.86 -0.99 -16.60
N VAL A 404 -6.65 0.04 -16.25
CA VAL A 404 -6.22 1.15 -15.37
C VAL A 404 -5.48 0.69 -14.09
N ILE A 405 -5.90 -0.41 -13.47
CA ILE A 405 -5.36 -0.91 -12.19
C ILE A 405 -4.25 -1.98 -12.33
N ALA A 406 -4.05 -2.61 -13.49
CA ALA A 406 -2.95 -3.56 -13.70
C ALA A 406 -1.53 -2.98 -13.44
N PRO A 407 -1.18 -1.76 -13.94
CA PRO A 407 0.11 -1.16 -13.63
C PRO A 407 0.22 -0.69 -12.17
N HIS A 408 -0.91 -0.52 -11.49
CA HIS A 408 -0.96 -0.11 -10.09
C HIS A 408 -0.61 -1.27 -9.13
N GLU A 409 -1.24 -2.42 -9.32
CA GLU A 409 -1.09 -3.58 -8.44
C GLU A 409 0.11 -4.45 -8.81
N GLY A 410 0.51 -4.42 -10.08
CA GLY A 410 1.52 -5.31 -10.65
C GLY A 410 2.79 -4.59 -11.13
N TYR A 411 2.94 -4.46 -12.44
CA TYR A 411 4.13 -3.92 -13.09
C TYR A 411 3.82 -2.57 -13.78
N PRO A 412 4.49 -1.46 -13.43
CA PRO A 412 5.63 -1.36 -12.52
C PRO A 412 5.24 -1.06 -11.05
N GLY A 413 3.96 -1.08 -10.68
CA GLY A 413 3.47 -0.77 -9.34
C GLY A 413 3.78 -1.80 -8.24
N HIS A 414 2.79 -2.05 -7.36
CA HIS A 414 2.99 -2.64 -6.03
C HIS A 414 3.76 -3.96 -5.98
N HIS A 415 3.63 -4.83 -6.99
CA HIS A 415 4.43 -6.06 -7.08
C HIS A 415 5.92 -5.73 -7.26
N LEU A 416 6.29 -4.95 -8.29
CA LEU A 416 7.68 -4.57 -8.56
C LEU A 416 8.27 -3.72 -7.41
N GLN A 417 7.47 -2.84 -6.81
CA GLN A 417 7.84 -2.09 -5.60
C GLN A 417 8.29 -3.01 -4.46
N ARG A 418 7.60 -4.13 -4.25
CA ARG A 418 7.88 -5.08 -3.17
C ARG A 418 9.09 -5.96 -3.49
N LEU A 419 9.31 -6.34 -4.75
CA LEU A 419 10.53 -7.04 -5.14
C LEU A 419 11.77 -6.19 -4.84
N TYR A 420 11.79 -4.92 -5.28
CA TYR A 420 12.89 -3.99 -4.96
C TYR A 420 13.01 -3.69 -3.46
N ALA A 421 11.90 -3.53 -2.74
CA ALA A 421 11.95 -3.30 -1.29
C ALA A 421 12.55 -4.48 -0.50
N ASN A 422 12.47 -5.73 -1.01
CA ASN A 422 13.08 -6.89 -0.36
C ASN A 422 14.60 -7.02 -0.62
N GLU A 423 15.14 -6.40 -1.68
CA GLU A 423 16.59 -6.31 -1.95
C GLU A 423 17.24 -5.03 -1.37
N ASN A 424 16.47 -4.18 -0.67
CA ASN A 424 16.98 -2.92 -0.13
C ASN A 424 17.97 -3.17 1.03
N PRO A 425 19.21 -2.62 1.01
CA PRO A 425 20.21 -2.88 2.04
C PRO A 425 19.85 -2.27 3.40
N ARG A 426 19.04 -1.19 3.43
CA ARG A 426 18.62 -0.51 4.65
C ARG A 426 17.42 -1.25 5.24
N ARG A 427 17.65 -2.13 6.23
CA ARG A 427 16.63 -3.05 6.78
C ARG A 427 15.34 -2.36 7.23
N LEU A 428 15.40 -1.13 7.75
CA LEU A 428 14.19 -0.34 8.06
C LEU A 428 13.25 -0.19 6.84
N ARG A 429 13.80 0.09 5.65
CA ARG A 429 13.07 0.32 4.39
C ARG A 429 12.46 -0.95 3.77
N VAL A 430 12.84 -2.12 4.27
CA VAL A 430 12.25 -3.42 3.90
C VAL A 430 10.91 -3.66 4.61
N TYR A 431 10.87 -3.35 5.92
CA TYR A 431 9.81 -3.76 6.85
C TYR A 431 8.83 -2.64 7.25
N GLU A 432 9.24 -1.38 7.14
CA GLU A 432 8.34 -0.21 7.24
C GLU A 432 7.99 0.36 5.86
N SER A 433 6.94 1.17 5.81
CA SER A 433 6.50 1.83 4.58
C SER A 433 5.77 3.15 4.85
N SER A 434 5.98 4.12 3.96
CA SER A 434 5.25 5.38 3.90
C SER A 434 4.07 5.30 2.92
N TYR A 435 3.18 6.31 2.94
CA TYR A 435 2.09 6.52 1.97
C TYR A 435 2.57 6.60 0.50
N SER A 436 3.88 6.84 0.30
CA SER A 436 4.50 6.97 -1.00
C SER A 436 4.43 5.70 -1.85
N ASN A 437 4.32 4.51 -1.24
CA ASN A 437 4.12 3.28 -2.03
C ASN A 437 2.81 3.35 -2.85
N GLN A 438 1.71 3.73 -2.20
CA GLN A 438 0.38 3.89 -2.77
C GLN A 438 0.32 5.10 -3.72
N ALA A 439 1.05 6.16 -3.38
CA ALA A 439 1.11 7.39 -4.16
C ALA A 439 1.91 7.25 -5.46
N TRP A 440 3.00 6.47 -5.41
CA TRP A 440 3.77 6.08 -6.60
C TRP A 440 2.91 5.30 -7.58
N CYS A 441 2.06 4.38 -7.12
CA CYS A 441 1.17 3.65 -8.00
C CYS A 441 0.11 4.57 -8.66
N TYR A 442 -0.34 5.65 -7.99
CA TYR A 442 -1.13 6.72 -8.63
C TYR A 442 -0.31 7.55 -9.63
N TYR A 443 1.00 7.75 -9.39
CA TYR A 443 1.91 8.38 -10.33
C TYR A 443 2.13 7.50 -11.57
N ILE A 444 2.27 6.18 -11.40
CA ILE A 444 2.39 5.19 -12.49
C ILE A 444 1.10 5.08 -13.32
N GLU A 445 -0.10 5.12 -12.70
CA GLU A 445 -1.37 5.30 -13.43
C GLU A 445 -1.31 6.53 -14.36
N TRP A 446 -0.65 7.60 -13.92
CA TRP A 446 -0.50 8.84 -14.68
C TRP A 446 0.69 8.88 -15.64
N GLU A 447 1.78 8.15 -15.43
CA GLU A 447 2.92 8.13 -16.35
C GLU A 447 2.61 7.26 -17.59
N LEU A 448 1.73 6.26 -17.43
CA LEU A 448 1.34 5.32 -18.50
C LEU A 448 0.06 5.71 -19.25
N THR A 449 -0.73 6.68 -18.79
CA THR A 449 -2.00 7.06 -19.45
C THR A 449 -1.85 8.11 -20.57
N PRO A 450 -1.13 9.24 -20.38
CA PRO A 450 -0.97 10.30 -21.38
C PRO A 450 0.27 10.07 -22.25
N ASP A 451 0.33 10.84 -23.33
CA ASP A 451 1.39 10.85 -24.36
C ASP A 451 1.42 9.60 -25.27
N PRO A 452 1.29 9.75 -26.61
CA PRO A 452 1.47 8.66 -27.58
C PRO A 452 2.82 7.92 -27.50
N GLN A 453 3.82 8.44 -26.78
CA GLN A 453 5.08 7.74 -26.53
C GLN A 453 4.98 6.60 -25.51
N TYR A 454 4.10 6.71 -24.50
CA TYR A 454 4.04 5.76 -23.38
C TYR A 454 2.63 5.24 -23.05
N GLY A 455 1.59 5.83 -23.66
CA GLY A 455 0.20 5.38 -23.59
C GLY A 455 0.01 3.92 -24.01
N TRP A 456 -0.30 3.05 -23.05
CA TRP A 456 -0.26 1.58 -23.23
C TRP A 456 -1.60 0.90 -23.48
N PHE A 457 -2.72 1.64 -23.38
CA PHE A 457 -4.06 1.11 -23.61
C PHE A 457 -4.24 0.61 -25.06
N PRO A 458 -5.24 -0.23 -25.37
CA PRO A 458 -5.51 -0.64 -26.75
C PRO A 458 -5.90 0.56 -27.62
N GLU A 459 -5.33 0.70 -28.82
CA GLU A 459 -5.56 1.83 -29.73
C GLU A 459 -7.07 2.06 -30.03
N ASP A 460 -7.85 0.97 -30.12
CA ASP A 460 -9.29 0.97 -30.34
C ASP A 460 -10.14 1.31 -29.10
N LYS A 461 -9.53 1.32 -27.91
CA LYS A 461 -10.17 1.61 -26.61
C LYS A 461 -9.58 2.83 -25.89
N GLN A 462 -8.47 3.41 -26.40
CA GLN A 462 -7.68 4.48 -25.80
C GLN A 462 -8.53 5.59 -25.16
N ASP A 463 -9.46 6.18 -25.92
CA ASP A 463 -10.28 7.28 -25.43
C ASP A 463 -11.17 6.91 -24.23
N VAL A 464 -11.72 5.69 -24.22
CA VAL A 464 -12.62 5.19 -23.16
C VAL A 464 -11.83 4.76 -21.93
N TYR A 465 -10.64 4.18 -22.10
CA TYR A 465 -9.78 3.81 -20.97
C TYR A 465 -9.11 5.03 -20.33
N GLU A 466 -8.81 6.08 -21.11
CA GLU A 466 -8.51 7.42 -20.57
C GLU A 466 -9.67 7.99 -19.75
N LEU A 467 -10.92 7.76 -20.16
CA LEU A 467 -12.10 8.19 -19.40
C LEU A 467 -12.23 7.42 -18.07
N GLU A 468 -11.96 6.11 -18.05
CA GLU A 468 -11.96 5.32 -16.80
C GLU A 468 -10.76 5.68 -15.90
N TYR A 469 -9.58 5.97 -16.46
CA TYR A 469 -8.48 6.57 -15.70
C TYR A 469 -8.92 7.88 -15.04
N LEU A 470 -9.63 8.75 -15.76
CA LEU A 470 -10.16 9.99 -15.18
C LEU A 470 -11.23 9.73 -14.11
N ARG A 471 -12.01 8.62 -14.18
CA ARG A 471 -12.92 8.19 -13.09
C ARG A 471 -12.15 7.66 -11.88
N ALA A 472 -11.13 6.84 -12.08
CA ALA A 472 -10.23 6.37 -11.02
C ALA A 472 -9.50 7.55 -10.35
N LYS A 473 -9.07 8.55 -11.12
CA LYS A 473 -8.50 9.80 -10.61
C LYS A 473 -9.52 10.62 -9.82
N LEU A 474 -10.76 10.73 -10.31
CA LEU A 474 -11.86 11.36 -9.57
C LEU A 474 -12.08 10.65 -8.22
N TRP A 475 -12.01 9.31 -8.19
CA TRP A 475 -12.06 8.51 -6.97
C TRP A 475 -10.89 8.77 -6.01
N ARG A 476 -9.65 8.93 -6.51
CA ARG A 476 -8.51 9.28 -5.64
C ARG A 476 -8.71 10.64 -4.95
N PHE A 477 -9.36 11.60 -5.60
CA PHE A 477 -9.80 12.86 -4.96
C PHE A 477 -11.06 12.70 -4.09
N GLY A 478 -11.97 11.80 -4.46
CA GLY A 478 -13.08 11.38 -3.60
C GLY A 478 -12.58 10.89 -2.25
N ARG A 479 -11.54 10.03 -2.23
CA ARG A 479 -10.88 9.58 -0.99
C ARG A 479 -10.30 10.71 -0.15
N VAL A 480 -9.76 11.78 -0.75
CA VAL A 480 -9.32 12.99 -0.01
C VAL A 480 -10.49 13.64 0.74
N ILE A 481 -11.59 13.87 0.04
CA ILE A 481 -12.81 14.47 0.58
C ILE A 481 -13.42 13.58 1.66
N ILE A 482 -13.52 12.28 1.38
CA ILE A 482 -14.19 11.28 2.22
C ILE A 482 -13.41 11.02 3.50
N ASP A 483 -12.11 10.70 3.43
CA ASP A 483 -11.28 10.38 4.61
C ASP A 483 -11.18 11.59 5.55
N SER A 484 -10.82 12.77 5.03
CA SER A 484 -10.81 14.00 5.84
C SER A 484 -12.19 14.40 6.33
N GLY A 485 -13.22 14.30 5.48
CA GLY A 485 -14.58 14.75 5.77
C GLY A 485 -15.24 13.91 6.85
N LEU A 486 -15.19 12.58 6.70
CA LEU A 486 -15.70 11.63 7.66
C LEU A 486 -15.00 11.84 9.01
N HIS A 487 -13.66 11.73 9.06
CA HIS A 487 -12.93 11.70 10.33
C HIS A 487 -12.95 12.99 11.14
N THR A 488 -13.27 14.11 10.50
CA THR A 488 -13.39 15.42 11.15
C THR A 488 -14.84 15.89 11.30
N GLY A 489 -15.83 15.05 10.98
CA GLY A 489 -17.25 15.35 11.15
C GLY A 489 -17.81 16.37 10.15
N ARG A 490 -17.13 16.58 9.03
CA ARG A 490 -17.51 17.50 7.94
C ARG A 490 -18.34 16.82 6.83
N MET A 491 -18.40 15.49 6.85
CA MET A 491 -19.19 14.65 5.94
C MET A 491 -19.84 13.52 6.74
N SER A 492 -21.11 13.20 6.46
CA SER A 492 -21.76 12.03 7.06
C SER A 492 -21.40 10.74 6.30
N TYR A 493 -21.64 9.58 6.93
CA TYR A 493 -21.49 8.28 6.27
C TYR A 493 -22.34 8.19 5.00
N ASP A 494 -23.60 8.65 5.06
CA ASP A 494 -24.52 8.60 3.92
C ASP A 494 -24.10 9.56 2.79
N ASP A 495 -23.56 10.75 3.12
CA ASP A 495 -22.97 11.66 2.13
C ASP A 495 -21.79 11.03 1.40
N ALA A 496 -20.95 10.28 2.11
CA ALA A 496 -19.81 9.58 1.52
C ALA A 496 -20.22 8.42 0.61
N ILE A 497 -21.20 7.61 1.04
CA ILE A 497 -21.83 6.57 0.22
C ILE A 497 -22.46 7.17 -1.05
N ASN A 498 -23.16 8.30 -0.91
CA ASN A 498 -23.79 9.01 -2.03
C ASN A 498 -22.75 9.61 -3.00
N LEU A 499 -21.65 10.18 -2.48
CA LEU A 499 -20.54 10.68 -3.29
C LEU A 499 -19.90 9.55 -4.10
N GLU A 500 -19.56 8.43 -3.45
CA GLU A 500 -18.90 7.30 -4.12
C GLU A 500 -19.83 6.56 -5.09
N THR A 501 -21.10 6.36 -4.72
CA THR A 501 -22.10 5.69 -5.58
C THR A 501 -22.58 6.59 -6.72
N ASN A 502 -23.20 7.73 -6.41
CA ASN A 502 -24.01 8.49 -7.37
C ASN A 502 -23.25 9.60 -8.10
N VAL A 503 -22.05 9.97 -7.63
CA VAL A 503 -21.24 11.06 -8.23
C VAL A 503 -19.93 10.54 -8.83
N ILE A 504 -19.33 9.51 -8.25
CA ILE A 504 -18.12 8.85 -8.80
C ILE A 504 -18.49 7.60 -9.62
N GLY A 505 -19.65 6.99 -9.37
CA GLY A 505 -20.20 5.91 -10.20
C GLY A 505 -19.79 4.50 -9.78
N PHE A 506 -19.48 4.27 -8.50
CA PHE A 506 -19.29 2.90 -7.99
C PHE A 506 -20.62 2.21 -7.71
N VAL A 507 -20.66 0.89 -7.78
CA VAL A 507 -21.83 0.13 -7.34
C VAL A 507 -22.01 0.23 -5.81
N PRO A 508 -23.25 0.26 -5.27
CA PRO A 508 -23.50 0.62 -3.87
C PRO A 508 -22.75 -0.23 -2.83
N ARG A 509 -22.56 -1.52 -3.11
CA ARG A 509 -21.82 -2.45 -2.23
C ARG A 509 -20.30 -2.25 -2.29
N GLY A 510 -19.76 -1.85 -3.45
CA GLY A 510 -18.37 -1.45 -3.59
C GLY A 510 -18.05 -0.17 -2.83
N ALA A 511 -18.96 0.82 -2.92
CA ALA A 511 -18.91 2.04 -2.11
C ALA A 511 -18.98 1.71 -0.60
N GLN A 512 -19.96 0.92 -0.16
CA GLN A 512 -20.09 0.48 1.24
C GLN A 512 -18.78 -0.08 1.79
N ILE A 513 -18.17 -1.06 1.09
CA ILE A 513 -16.89 -1.65 1.48
C ILE A 513 -15.78 -0.59 1.59
N ASN A 514 -15.68 0.35 0.66
CA ASN A 514 -14.65 1.40 0.71
C ASN A 514 -14.89 2.37 1.89
N ILE A 515 -16.13 2.77 2.19
CA ILE A 515 -16.44 3.64 3.34
C ILE A 515 -16.23 2.92 4.68
N ASP A 516 -16.63 1.65 4.81
CA ASP A 516 -16.36 0.82 5.98
C ASP A 516 -14.84 0.62 6.19
N GLY A 517 -14.07 0.55 5.10
CA GLY A 517 -12.61 0.57 5.12
C GLY A 517 -12.03 1.90 5.59
N ILE A 518 -12.54 3.03 5.09
CA ILE A 518 -12.05 4.38 5.45
C ILE A 518 -12.37 4.76 6.90
N THR A 519 -13.55 4.39 7.42
CA THR A 519 -13.91 4.65 8.82
C THR A 519 -12.97 3.92 9.78
N ALA A 520 -12.68 2.64 9.56
CA ALA A 520 -11.62 1.93 10.31
C ALA A 520 -10.21 2.53 10.02
N GLY A 521 -10.02 3.04 8.80
CA GLY A 521 -8.81 3.68 8.28
C GLY A 521 -8.27 4.82 9.13
N GLY A 522 -9.00 5.95 9.20
CA GLY A 522 -8.65 7.10 10.03
C GLY A 522 -7.44 7.91 9.56
N SER A 523 -7.52 8.57 8.40
CA SER A 523 -6.44 9.31 7.68
C SER A 523 -5.53 8.51 6.73
N ARG A 524 -5.81 7.22 6.52
CA ARG A 524 -4.94 6.32 5.73
C ARG A 524 -5.15 6.35 4.21
N THR A 525 -6.20 6.98 3.69
CA THR A 525 -6.56 6.88 2.25
C THR A 525 -6.49 8.20 1.49
N SER A 526 -6.42 9.34 2.19
CA SER A 526 -6.25 10.65 1.55
C SER A 526 -4.81 11.00 1.20
N ALA A 527 -3.84 10.71 2.07
CA ALA A 527 -2.45 11.14 1.90
C ALA A 527 -1.76 10.71 0.58
N PRO A 528 -2.01 9.51 0.03
CA PRO A 528 -1.44 9.10 -1.26
C PRO A 528 -1.80 10.02 -2.45
N THR A 529 -2.90 10.77 -2.35
CA THR A 529 -3.34 11.71 -3.39
C THR A 529 -2.55 13.04 -3.37
N LEU A 530 -1.86 13.38 -2.27
CA LEU A 530 -0.81 14.41 -2.28
C LEU A 530 0.48 13.86 -2.87
N GLY A 531 0.93 12.69 -2.39
CA GLY A 531 2.15 12.03 -2.85
C GLY A 531 2.18 11.80 -4.37
N TYR A 532 1.02 11.60 -4.99
CA TYR A 532 0.84 11.56 -6.44
C TYR A 532 1.43 12.81 -7.13
N PHE A 533 1.08 14.00 -6.64
CA PHE A 533 1.62 15.27 -7.16
C PHE A 533 3.07 15.51 -6.73
N GLU A 534 3.46 15.08 -5.53
CA GLU A 534 4.85 15.17 -5.08
C GLU A 534 5.76 14.33 -5.99
N PHE A 535 5.35 13.13 -6.43
CA PHE A 535 6.10 12.34 -7.41
C PHE A 535 6.15 12.98 -8.81
N MET A 536 5.06 13.60 -9.28
CA MET A 536 5.11 14.39 -10.52
C MET A 536 6.11 15.55 -10.44
N LEU A 537 6.13 16.28 -9.32
CA LEU A 537 7.08 17.36 -9.07
C LEU A 537 8.50 16.86 -8.82
N LEU A 538 8.66 15.64 -8.30
CA LEU A 538 9.95 14.98 -8.12
C LEU A 538 10.56 14.55 -9.46
N ARG A 539 9.74 14.07 -10.40
CA ARG A 539 10.14 13.80 -11.79
C ARG A 539 10.62 15.08 -12.48
N GLU A 540 9.91 16.20 -12.33
CA GLU A 540 10.34 17.50 -12.85
C GLU A 540 11.65 17.97 -12.20
N ASP A 541 11.76 17.89 -10.87
CA ASP A 541 12.95 18.24 -10.09
C ASP A 541 14.16 17.36 -10.45
N TYR A 542 13.98 16.06 -10.73
CA TYR A 542 15.02 15.16 -11.23
C TYR A 542 15.58 15.65 -12.58
N PHE A 543 14.71 15.91 -13.56
CA PHE A 543 15.17 16.38 -14.87
C PHE A 543 15.79 17.78 -14.78
N GLN A 544 15.38 18.61 -13.82
CA GLN A 544 16.09 19.86 -13.52
C GLN A 544 17.49 19.58 -12.93
N LYS A 545 17.59 18.73 -11.90
CA LYS A 545 18.85 18.42 -11.22
C LYS A 545 19.88 17.81 -12.15
N MET A 546 19.45 16.92 -13.05
CA MET A 546 20.33 16.37 -14.09
C MET A 546 20.91 17.48 -14.99
N ARG A 547 20.11 18.45 -15.43
CA ARG A 547 20.60 19.60 -16.21
C ARG A 547 21.51 20.54 -15.42
N GLU A 548 21.33 20.65 -14.09
CA GLU A 548 22.24 21.39 -13.21
C GLU A 548 23.60 20.70 -13.03
N LEU A 549 23.68 19.40 -13.35
CA LEU A 549 24.87 18.54 -13.29
C LEU A 549 25.42 18.23 -14.70
N ASP A 550 25.06 19.05 -15.70
CA ASP A 550 25.39 18.89 -17.14
C ASP A 550 24.98 17.53 -17.75
N GLN A 551 24.08 16.79 -17.10
CA GLN A 551 23.51 15.52 -17.59
C GLN A 551 22.18 15.71 -18.31
N ARG A 552 21.80 14.73 -19.15
CA ARG A 552 20.51 14.71 -19.86
C ARG A 552 19.34 14.38 -18.92
N GLY A 553 19.53 13.39 -18.05
CA GLY A 553 18.46 12.71 -17.31
C GLY A 553 17.62 11.81 -18.23
N GLU A 554 17.24 10.63 -17.74
CA GLU A 554 16.42 9.67 -18.48
C GLU A 554 15.34 9.06 -17.56
N LEU A 555 14.14 8.82 -18.10
CA LEU A 555 12.98 8.40 -17.29
C LEU A 555 13.21 7.06 -16.56
N LYS A 556 13.95 6.17 -17.21
CA LYS A 556 14.42 4.90 -16.63
C LYS A 556 15.28 5.11 -15.38
N ASP A 557 16.31 5.96 -15.49
CA ASP A 557 17.24 6.24 -14.39
C ASP A 557 16.52 6.92 -13.21
N PHE A 558 15.56 7.81 -13.50
CA PHE A 558 14.66 8.33 -12.47
C PHE A 558 13.91 7.21 -11.75
N HIS A 559 13.20 6.35 -12.50
CA HIS A 559 12.42 5.25 -11.92
C HIS A 559 13.32 4.29 -11.12
N ASP A 560 14.39 3.78 -11.71
CA ASP A 560 15.34 2.84 -11.09
C ASP A 560 15.90 3.39 -9.76
N ARG A 561 16.19 4.70 -9.68
CA ARG A 561 16.60 5.34 -8.42
C ARG A 561 15.51 5.29 -7.35
N ILE A 562 14.25 5.64 -7.69
CA ILE A 562 13.14 5.60 -6.72
C ILE A 562 12.94 4.18 -6.15
N TYR A 563 13.02 3.13 -6.98
CA TYR A 563 12.92 1.75 -6.49
C TYR A 563 14.06 1.36 -5.55
N ARG A 564 15.30 1.80 -5.82
CA ARG A 564 16.47 1.53 -4.96
C ARG A 564 16.41 2.31 -3.64
N ILE A 565 15.98 3.57 -3.65
CA ILE A 565 15.85 4.42 -2.46
C ILE A 565 14.83 3.81 -1.48
N GLY A 566 13.67 3.37 -2.00
CA GLY A 566 12.59 2.75 -1.22
C GLY A 566 11.50 3.72 -0.75
N TRP A 567 10.46 3.18 -0.13
CA TRP A 567 9.16 3.84 0.06
C TRP A 567 9.08 4.69 1.34
N LEU A 568 9.94 5.71 1.39
CA LEU A 568 9.98 6.78 2.40
C LEU A 568 8.95 7.89 2.10
N PRO A 569 8.64 8.83 3.00
CA PRO A 569 7.94 10.07 2.66
C PRO A 569 8.64 10.80 1.49
N VAL A 570 7.88 11.42 0.58
CA VAL A 570 8.44 11.88 -0.72
C VAL A 570 9.51 12.96 -0.56
N SER A 571 9.44 13.77 0.50
CA SER A 571 10.50 14.70 0.91
C SER A 571 11.84 14.01 1.21
N LEU A 572 11.83 12.86 1.92
CA LEU A 572 13.03 12.07 2.17
C LEU A 572 13.53 11.34 0.91
N ILE A 573 12.62 10.85 0.05
CA ILE A 573 12.98 10.29 -1.26
C ILE A 573 13.70 11.35 -2.10
N ARG A 574 13.19 12.60 -2.10
CA ARG A 574 13.78 13.73 -2.81
C ARG A 574 15.18 14.07 -2.32
N GLU A 575 15.40 14.08 -1.00
CA GLU A 575 16.73 14.29 -0.43
C GLU A 575 17.70 13.17 -0.84
N ALA A 576 17.30 11.90 -0.74
CA ALA A 576 18.14 10.76 -1.13
C ALA A 576 18.48 10.76 -2.63
N LEU A 577 17.49 11.01 -3.50
CA LEU A 577 17.69 11.12 -4.94
C LEU A 577 18.69 12.24 -5.29
N PHE A 578 18.57 13.40 -4.65
CA PHE A 578 19.46 14.52 -4.90
C PHE A 578 20.88 14.24 -4.37
N HIS A 579 21.01 13.54 -3.25
CA HIS A 579 22.31 13.11 -2.71
C HIS A 579 23.00 12.10 -3.62
N GLU A 580 22.30 11.07 -4.12
CA GLU A 580 22.83 10.13 -5.12
C GLU A 580 23.40 10.87 -6.33
N LEU A 581 22.60 11.75 -6.94
CA LEU A 581 23.00 12.49 -8.14
C LEU A 581 24.19 13.43 -7.88
N GLU A 582 24.28 14.03 -6.69
CA GLU A 582 25.43 14.86 -6.31
C GLU A 582 26.70 14.06 -5.99
N GLN A 583 26.60 12.81 -5.52
CA GLN A 583 27.77 11.93 -5.39
C GLN A 583 28.21 11.32 -6.74
N GLU A 584 27.29 11.10 -7.68
CA GLU A 584 27.58 10.46 -8.98
C GLU A 584 28.05 11.45 -10.05
N PHE A 585 27.49 12.68 -10.08
CA PHE A 585 27.76 13.69 -11.11
C PHE A 585 28.24 15.05 -10.56
N GLY A 586 28.45 15.19 -9.25
CA GLY A 586 29.06 16.38 -8.65
C GLY A 586 30.54 16.55 -9.05
N ALA A 587 31.00 17.80 -9.11
CA ALA A 587 32.34 18.20 -9.60
C ALA A 587 33.22 18.82 -8.50
#